data_AF-A0A2V2SFJ9-F1
#
_entry.id   AF-A0A2V2SFJ9-F1
#
_cell.length_a   1.000
_cell.length_b   1.000
_cell.length_c   1.000
_cell.angle_alpha   90.00
_cell.angle_beta   90.00
_cell.angle_gamma   90.00
#
_symmetry.space_group_name_H-M   'P 1'
#
loop_
_entity.id
_entity.type
_entity.pdbx_description
1 polymer ?
#
loop_
_entity_poly.entity_id
_entity_poly.type
_entity_poly.pdbx_seq_one_letter_code
_entity_poly.pdbx_strand_id
1 'polypeptide(L)'
;MDLAVSLKFEVWILKFLNLGPSVVNLVRLFQRQRGDPARTEFDEIKRLLRCLKSSPAQTRSGVGAGICLANSDFVRRFAGLQTFRHISTPDRQRFCSDLSDLELSLRNEEPGMALGVGLYRIWLTEAVAGRHEAAELLGKELTELSRNG
;
A
#
# COMPACT_ATOMS: atom_id res chain seq x y z
N MET A 1 0.99 -8.13 19.45
CA MET A 1 1.41 -7.32 18.28
C MET A 1 2.61 -8.01 17.66
N ASP A 2 2.56 -8.30 16.36
CA ASP A 2 3.62 -9.02 15.66
C ASP A 2 4.67 -8.01 15.16
N LEU A 3 5.80 -7.92 15.89
CA LEU A 3 6.91 -6.99 15.64
C LEU A 3 7.43 -7.03 14.18
N ALA A 4 7.21 -8.14 13.48
CA ALA A 4 7.63 -8.33 12.09
C ALA A 4 6.86 -7.46 11.08
N VAL A 5 5.65 -7.00 11.40
CA VAL A 5 4.83 -6.15 10.52
C VAL A 5 5.23 -4.68 10.68
N SER A 6 5.49 -4.27 11.92
CA SER A 6 5.94 -2.92 12.29
C SER A 6 7.24 -2.53 11.58
N LEU A 7 8.24 -3.41 11.66
CA LEU A 7 9.53 -3.21 10.98
C LEU A 7 9.39 -3.16 9.45
N LYS A 8 8.46 -3.91 8.86
CA LYS A 8 8.25 -3.91 7.40
C LYS A 8 7.61 -2.62 6.92
N PHE A 9 6.71 -2.04 7.71
CA PHE A 9 6.05 -0.77 7.40
C PHE A 9 7.02 0.41 7.54
N GLU A 10 7.80 0.47 8.62
CA GLU A 10 8.82 1.49 8.82
C GLU A 10 9.90 1.44 7.73
N VAL A 11 10.40 0.24 7.40
CA VAL A 11 11.38 0.06 6.32
C VAL A 11 10.78 0.39 4.95
N TRP A 12 9.49 0.14 4.73
CA TRP A 12 8.80 0.51 3.50
C TRP A 12 8.69 2.03 3.35
N ILE A 13 8.27 2.73 4.42
CA ILE A 13 8.27 4.19 4.45
C ILE A 13 9.68 4.71 4.18
N LEU A 14 10.70 4.25 4.92
CA LEU A 14 12.09 4.68 4.75
C LEU A 14 12.63 4.46 3.33
N LYS A 15 12.27 3.35 2.66
CA LYS A 15 12.62 3.10 1.26
C LYS A 15 11.84 3.97 0.28
N PHE A 16 10.63 4.39 0.60
CA PHE A 16 9.77 5.22 -0.26
C PHE A 16 10.16 6.71 -0.20
N LEU A 17 10.78 7.16 0.89
CA LEU A 17 11.14 8.57 1.17
C LEU A 17 12.29 9.16 0.30
N ASN A 18 12.84 8.42 -0.67
CA ASN A 18 14.07 8.81 -1.38
C ASN A 18 13.87 9.26 -2.86
N LEU A 19 12.74 9.91 -3.20
CA LEU A 19 12.42 10.29 -4.59
C LEU A 19 11.81 11.69 -4.73
N GLY A 20 12.26 12.41 -5.77
CA GLY A 20 11.60 13.47 -6.58
C GLY A 20 10.80 14.63 -5.92
N PRO A 21 10.88 15.87 -6.45
CA PRO A 21 10.32 17.08 -5.80
C PRO A 21 8.80 17.05 -5.51
N SER A 22 7.97 16.31 -6.26
CA SER A 22 6.53 16.16 -5.96
C SER A 22 6.24 15.24 -4.78
N VAL A 23 7.04 14.18 -4.59
CA VAL A 23 6.93 13.27 -3.44
C VAL A 23 7.61 13.88 -2.21
N VAL A 24 8.63 14.73 -2.40
CA VAL A 24 9.29 15.52 -1.36
C VAL A 24 8.32 16.42 -0.56
N ASN A 25 7.24 16.94 -1.15
CA ASN A 25 6.25 17.71 -0.40
C ASN A 25 5.37 16.83 0.52
N LEU A 26 5.03 15.64 0.05
CA LEU A 26 4.36 14.62 0.86
C LEU A 26 5.30 14.15 1.99
N VAL A 27 6.58 13.95 1.69
CA VAL A 27 7.68 13.63 2.63
C VAL A 27 7.89 14.71 3.68
N ARG A 28 7.89 16.00 3.30
CA ARG A 28 8.02 17.13 4.26
C ARG A 28 6.84 17.19 5.21
N LEU A 29 5.63 16.88 4.75
CA LEU A 29 4.47 16.71 5.64
C LEU A 29 4.68 15.53 6.60
N PHE A 30 5.26 14.41 6.15
CA PHE A 30 5.61 13.27 7.01
C PHE A 30 6.67 13.62 8.08
N GLN A 31 7.79 14.23 7.68
CA GLN A 31 8.92 14.52 8.56
C GLN A 31 8.60 15.61 9.60
N ARG A 32 7.79 16.63 9.26
CA ARG A 32 7.48 17.75 10.17
C ARG A 32 6.56 17.37 11.34
N GLN A 33 6.01 16.15 11.36
CA GLN A 33 5.03 15.70 12.38
C GLN A 33 5.42 14.39 13.08
N ARG A 34 6.68 13.97 12.98
CA ARG A 34 7.25 12.76 13.59
C ARG A 34 7.43 12.84 15.12
N GLY A 35 6.69 13.72 15.79
CA GLY A 35 6.90 14.08 17.20
C GLY A 35 5.97 13.39 18.20
N ASP A 36 5.10 12.48 17.77
CA ASP A 36 4.13 11.84 18.66
C ASP A 36 4.40 10.32 18.79
N PRO A 37 5.09 9.89 19.87
CA PRO A 37 5.44 8.48 20.10
C PRO A 37 4.23 7.59 20.41
N ALA A 38 3.01 8.15 20.52
CA ALA A 38 1.79 7.41 20.81
C ALA A 38 0.98 7.02 19.55
N ARG A 39 1.40 7.43 18.34
CA ARG A 39 0.64 7.12 17.11
C ARG A 39 0.80 5.66 16.71
N THR A 40 -0.33 5.01 16.48
CA THR A 40 -0.37 3.63 15.99
C THR A 40 -0.15 3.59 14.47
N GLU A 41 0.38 2.49 13.94
CA GLU A 41 0.53 2.26 12.48
C GLU A 41 -0.80 2.45 11.72
N PHE A 42 -1.91 2.11 12.37
CA PHE A 42 -3.24 2.32 11.82
C PHE A 42 -3.59 3.80 11.63
N ASP A 43 -3.17 4.67 12.56
CA ASP A 43 -3.34 6.12 12.43
C ASP A 43 -2.46 6.70 11.31
N GLU A 44 -1.29 6.11 11.09
CA GLU A 44 -0.41 6.48 9.98
C GLU A 44 -1.02 6.11 8.63
N ILE A 45 -1.60 4.92 8.51
CA ILE A 45 -2.36 4.49 7.32
C ILE A 45 -3.54 5.44 7.07
N LYS A 46 -4.35 5.74 8.09
CA LYS A 46 -5.46 6.71 7.98
C LYS A 46 -4.98 8.09 7.53
N ARG A 47 -3.82 8.52 8.02
CA ARG A 47 -3.22 9.80 7.62
C ARG A 47 -2.75 9.77 6.18
N LEU A 48 -2.03 8.73 5.76
CA LEU A 48 -1.57 8.51 4.38
C LEU A 48 -2.76 8.60 3.40
N LEU A 49 -3.83 7.87 3.70
CA LEU A 49 -5.05 7.85 2.89
C LEU A 49 -5.70 9.22 2.80
N ARG A 50 -5.78 9.97 3.91
CA ARG A 50 -6.28 11.37 3.89
C ARG A 50 -5.43 12.27 3.01
N CYS A 51 -4.10 12.20 3.13
CA CYS A 51 -3.19 12.98 2.30
C CYS A 51 -3.36 12.63 0.81
N LEU A 52 -3.50 11.34 0.50
CA LEU A 52 -3.73 10.87 -0.86
C LEU A 52 -5.06 11.37 -1.43
N LYS A 53 -6.14 11.33 -0.64
CA LYS A 53 -7.45 11.88 -1.02
C LYS A 53 -7.37 13.38 -1.34
N SER A 54 -6.54 14.13 -0.62
CA SER A 54 -6.27 15.55 -0.90
C SER A 54 -5.26 15.82 -2.01
N SER A 55 -4.61 14.79 -2.56
CA SER A 55 -3.57 14.96 -3.58
C SER A 55 -4.15 15.32 -4.96
N PRO A 56 -3.32 15.85 -5.89
CA PRO A 56 -3.76 16.18 -7.24
C PRO A 56 -4.42 14.98 -7.95
N ALA A 57 -5.36 15.27 -8.85
CA ALA A 57 -6.11 14.25 -9.58
C ALA A 57 -5.20 13.25 -10.32
N GLN A 58 -4.10 13.74 -10.92
CA GLN A 58 -3.10 12.89 -11.57
C GLN A 58 -2.47 11.87 -10.61
N THR A 59 -2.10 12.30 -9.40
CA THR A 59 -1.54 11.39 -8.38
C THR A 59 -2.56 10.36 -7.95
N ARG A 60 -3.82 10.78 -7.74
CA ARG A 60 -4.91 9.86 -7.36
C ARG A 60 -5.20 8.84 -8.45
N SER A 61 -5.22 9.26 -9.72
CA SER A 61 -5.45 8.36 -10.84
C SER A 61 -4.29 7.36 -11.02
N GLY A 62 -3.04 7.80 -10.90
CA GLY A 62 -1.90 6.88 -10.87
C GLY A 62 -2.02 5.84 -9.75
N VAL A 63 -2.41 6.25 -8.54
CA VAL A 63 -2.66 5.31 -7.43
C VAL A 63 -3.80 4.35 -7.75
N GLY A 64 -4.92 4.83 -8.28
CA GLY A 64 -6.04 4.00 -8.71
C GLY A 64 -5.61 2.95 -9.73
N ALA A 65 -4.85 3.35 -10.75
CA ALA A 65 -4.31 2.45 -11.77
C ALA A 65 -3.37 1.38 -11.18
N GLY A 66 -2.51 1.75 -10.22
CA GLY A 66 -1.65 0.80 -9.50
C GLY A 66 -2.44 -0.24 -8.70
N ILE A 67 -3.50 0.20 -8.02
CA ILE A 67 -4.42 -0.70 -7.28
C ILE A 67 -5.11 -1.65 -8.25
N CYS A 68 -5.64 -1.13 -9.36
CA CYS A 68 -6.33 -1.91 -10.39
C CYS A 68 -5.39 -2.96 -11.02
N LEU A 69 -4.14 -2.60 -11.30
CA LEU A 69 -3.13 -3.51 -11.82
C LEU A 69 -2.87 -4.67 -10.86
N ALA A 70 -2.57 -4.37 -9.60
CA ALA A 70 -2.28 -5.37 -8.58
C ALA A 70 -3.49 -6.28 -8.31
N ASN A 71 -4.70 -5.71 -8.24
CA ASN A 71 -5.93 -6.48 -8.06
C ASN A 71 -6.25 -7.39 -9.26
N SER A 72 -6.05 -6.91 -10.48
CA SER A 72 -6.31 -7.69 -11.69
C SER A 72 -5.38 -8.90 -11.77
N ASP A 73 -4.09 -8.72 -11.48
CA ASP A 73 -3.14 -9.84 -11.43
C ASP A 73 -3.48 -10.82 -10.32
N PHE A 74 -3.88 -10.32 -9.13
CA PHE A 74 -4.31 -11.16 -8.02
C PHE A 74 -5.54 -12.02 -8.35
N VAL A 75 -6.60 -11.40 -8.87
CA VAL A 75 -7.84 -12.11 -9.23
C VAL A 75 -7.58 -13.12 -10.34
N ARG A 76 -6.76 -12.78 -11.33
CA ARG A 76 -6.38 -13.70 -12.41
C ARG A 76 -5.66 -14.95 -11.89
N ARG A 77 -4.79 -14.81 -10.89
CA ARG A 77 -4.00 -15.93 -10.35
C ARG A 77 -4.75 -16.78 -9.32
N PHE A 78 -5.59 -16.16 -8.49
CA PHE A 78 -6.16 -16.84 -7.32
C PHE A 78 -7.68 -16.82 -7.26
N ALA A 79 -8.38 -16.10 -8.14
CA ALA A 79 -9.84 -15.95 -8.10
C ALA A 79 -10.39 -15.41 -6.75
N GLY A 80 -9.54 -14.76 -5.94
CA GLY A 80 -9.95 -14.07 -4.72
C GLY A 80 -9.19 -14.47 -3.44
N LEU A 81 -9.55 -13.80 -2.35
CA LEU A 81 -8.86 -13.91 -1.06
C LEU A 81 -8.98 -15.28 -0.41
N GLN A 82 -10.12 -15.97 -0.57
CA GLN A 82 -10.31 -17.29 0.05
C GLN A 82 -9.36 -18.33 -0.55
N THR A 83 -9.30 -18.44 -1.88
CA THR A 83 -8.33 -19.30 -2.55
C THR A 83 -6.90 -18.94 -2.15
N PHE A 84 -6.56 -17.65 -2.12
CA PHE A 84 -5.23 -17.20 -1.74
C PHE A 84 -4.85 -17.58 -0.30
N ARG A 85 -5.81 -17.62 0.63
CA ARG A 85 -5.56 -18.11 1.99
C ARG A 85 -5.26 -19.61 2.04
N HIS A 86 -5.75 -20.40 1.09
CA HIS A 86 -5.58 -21.84 1.04
C HIS A 86 -4.33 -22.32 0.29
N ILE A 87 -3.66 -21.48 -0.50
CA ILE A 87 -2.39 -21.86 -1.14
C ILE A 87 -1.26 -21.99 -0.11
N SER A 88 -0.11 -22.52 -0.53
CA SER A 88 1.03 -22.70 0.37
C SER A 88 1.60 -21.35 0.87
N THR A 89 2.19 -21.35 2.07
CA THR A 89 2.89 -20.15 2.58
C THR A 89 3.98 -19.65 1.63
N PRO A 90 4.84 -20.52 1.04
CA PRO A 90 5.81 -20.10 0.03
C PRO A 90 5.18 -19.40 -1.18
N ASP A 91 4.05 -19.90 -1.70
CA ASP A 91 3.38 -19.28 -2.85
C ASP A 91 2.80 -17.90 -2.51
N ARG A 92 2.23 -17.74 -1.31
CA ARG A 92 1.80 -16.43 -0.82
C ARG A 92 2.97 -15.45 -0.71
N GLN A 93 4.08 -15.89 -0.12
CA GLN A 93 5.29 -15.09 0.03
C GLN A 93 5.86 -14.67 -1.33
N ARG A 94 5.89 -15.60 -2.29
CA ARG A 94 6.32 -15.33 -3.65
C ARG A 94 5.45 -14.26 -4.31
N PHE A 95 4.13 -14.36 -4.21
CA PHE A 95 3.24 -13.34 -4.75
C PHE A 95 3.45 -11.96 -4.10
N CYS A 96 3.65 -11.91 -2.78
CA CYS A 96 3.98 -10.65 -2.11
C CYS A 96 5.35 -10.09 -2.56
N SER A 97 6.31 -10.93 -2.92
CA SER A 97 7.58 -10.53 -3.54
C SER A 97 7.35 -9.96 -4.93
N ASP A 98 6.58 -10.64 -5.78
CA ASP A 98 6.24 -10.16 -7.13
C ASP A 98 5.60 -8.75 -7.08
N LEU A 99 4.69 -8.51 -6.12
CA LEU A 99 4.10 -7.17 -5.89
C LEU A 99 5.15 -6.14 -5.44
N SER A 100 6.16 -6.57 -4.69
CA SER A 100 7.26 -5.71 -4.26
C SER A 100 8.18 -5.35 -5.41
N ASP A 101 8.48 -6.29 -6.28
CA ASP A 101 9.30 -6.05 -7.47
C ASP A 101 8.57 -5.14 -8.47
N LEU A 102 7.25 -5.33 -8.63
CA LEU A 102 6.39 -4.44 -9.42
C LEU A 102 6.34 -3.02 -8.83
N GLU A 103 6.22 -2.89 -7.50
CA GLU A 103 6.28 -1.58 -6.84
C GLU A 103 7.62 -0.88 -7.12
N LEU A 104 8.73 -1.61 -7.05
CA LEU A 104 10.07 -1.08 -7.27
C LEU A 104 10.30 -0.67 -8.73
N SER A 105 9.81 -1.44 -9.70
CA SER A 105 9.96 -1.11 -11.13
C SER A 105 9.18 0.14 -11.51
N LEU A 106 7.96 0.30 -10.98
CA LEU A 106 7.11 1.47 -11.25
C LEU A 106 7.61 2.74 -10.56
N ARG A 107 8.50 2.63 -9.59
CA ARG A 107 8.78 3.70 -8.65
C ARG A 107 9.36 4.97 -9.28
N ASN A 108 10.19 4.82 -10.32
CA ASN A 108 10.85 5.94 -10.98
C ASN A 108 10.03 6.51 -12.14
N GLU A 109 9.17 5.70 -12.75
CA GLU A 109 8.42 6.04 -13.96
C GLU A 109 7.00 6.51 -13.61
N GLU A 110 6.31 5.74 -12.77
CA GLU A 110 4.90 5.91 -12.42
C GLU A 110 4.73 5.86 -10.89
N PRO A 111 5.22 6.88 -10.14
CA PRO A 111 5.26 6.85 -8.68
C PRO A 111 3.87 6.74 -8.03
N GLY A 112 2.83 7.23 -8.70
CA GLY A 112 1.44 7.02 -8.29
C GLY A 112 1.06 5.54 -8.36
N MET A 113 1.36 4.86 -9.46
CA MET A 113 1.08 3.43 -9.60
C MET A 113 1.87 2.60 -8.60
N ALA A 114 3.15 2.92 -8.39
CA ALA A 114 3.97 2.26 -7.36
C ALA A 114 3.32 2.35 -5.98
N LEU A 115 2.83 3.54 -5.59
CA LEU A 115 2.10 3.73 -4.33
C LEU A 115 0.83 2.87 -4.27
N GLY A 116 0.06 2.80 -5.36
CA GLY A 116 -1.14 1.95 -5.45
C GLY A 116 -0.86 0.46 -5.26
N VAL A 117 0.18 -0.05 -5.91
CA VAL A 117 0.64 -1.45 -5.74
C VAL A 117 1.08 -1.71 -4.29
N GLY A 118 1.82 -0.78 -3.69
CA GLY A 118 2.26 -0.89 -2.30
C GLY A 118 1.08 -0.93 -1.31
N LEU A 119 0.09 -0.06 -1.49
CA LEU A 119 -1.12 -0.04 -0.65
C LEU A 119 -1.93 -1.34 -0.80
N TYR A 120 -2.06 -1.87 -2.02
CA TYR A 120 -2.71 -3.16 -2.25
C TYR A 120 -1.97 -4.31 -1.55
N ARG A 121 -0.62 -4.34 -1.61
CA ARG A 121 0.19 -5.36 -0.92
C ARG A 121 0.00 -5.30 0.60
N ILE A 122 -0.08 -4.09 1.18
CA ILE A 122 -0.37 -3.92 2.61
C ILE A 122 -1.75 -4.49 2.93
N TRP A 123 -2.79 -4.08 2.21
CA TRP A 123 -4.14 -4.62 2.38
C TRP A 123 -4.16 -6.15 2.34
N LEU A 124 -3.51 -6.75 1.33
CA LEU A 124 -3.47 -8.20 1.19
C LEU A 124 -2.78 -8.88 2.38
N THR A 125 -1.70 -8.29 2.89
CA THR A 125 -0.97 -8.79 4.06
C THR A 125 -1.85 -8.73 5.31
N GLU A 126 -2.53 -7.61 5.54
CA GLU A 126 -3.47 -7.43 6.66
C GLU A 126 -4.63 -8.43 6.58
N ALA A 127 -5.19 -8.62 5.37
CA ALA A 127 -6.31 -9.51 5.12
C ALA A 127 -5.95 -10.99 5.33
N VAL A 128 -4.73 -11.40 4.98
CA VAL A 128 -4.23 -12.76 5.22
C VAL A 128 -3.90 -12.96 6.70
N ALA A 129 -3.39 -11.94 7.39
CA ALA A 129 -3.05 -12.01 8.81
C ALA A 129 -4.28 -11.98 9.74
N GLY A 130 -5.50 -11.89 9.21
CA GLY A 130 -6.73 -11.82 10.01
C GLY A 130 -6.91 -10.49 10.76
N ARG A 131 -6.18 -9.44 10.38
CA ARG A 131 -6.32 -8.10 10.97
C ARG A 131 -7.49 -7.37 10.32
N HIS A 132 -8.69 -7.82 10.67
CA HIS A 132 -9.95 -7.44 10.03
C HIS A 132 -10.18 -5.92 9.96
N GLU A 133 -9.92 -5.19 11.05
CA GLU A 133 -10.13 -3.73 11.08
C GLU A 133 -9.25 -2.98 10.06
N ALA A 134 -7.96 -3.32 10.00
CA ALA A 134 -7.02 -2.71 9.06
C ALA A 134 -7.34 -3.10 7.61
N ALA A 135 -7.64 -4.38 7.37
CA ALA A 135 -8.01 -4.89 6.07
C ALA A 135 -9.33 -4.29 5.55
N GLU A 136 -10.32 -4.09 6.42
CA GLU A 136 -11.60 -3.48 6.05
C GLU A 136 -11.45 -1.99 5.73
N LEU A 137 -10.72 -1.25 6.57
CA LEU A 137 -10.43 0.16 6.30
C LEU A 137 -9.73 0.31 4.95
N LEU A 138 -8.63 -0.40 4.76
CA LEU A 138 -7.87 -0.37 3.51
C LEU A 138 -8.74 -0.82 2.34
N GLY A 139 -9.53 -1.88 2.47
CA GLY A 139 -10.39 -2.38 1.39
C GLY A 139 -11.39 -1.33 0.90
N LYS A 140 -12.05 -0.61 1.82
CA LYS A 140 -12.96 0.49 1.47
C LYS A 140 -12.22 1.61 0.74
N GLU A 141 -11.08 2.01 1.28
CA GLU A 141 -10.29 3.13 0.78
C GLU A 141 -9.67 2.83 -0.59
N LEU A 142 -9.17 1.60 -0.81
CA LEU A 142 -8.68 1.15 -2.10
C LEU A 142 -9.77 1.09 -3.15
N THR A 143 -10.99 0.69 -2.76
CA THR A 143 -12.16 0.69 -3.66
C THR A 143 -12.53 2.10 -4.11
N GLU A 144 -12.45 3.08 -3.22
CA GLU A 144 -12.70 4.48 -3.58
C GLU A 144 -11.59 5.04 -4.48
N LEU A 145 -10.34 4.71 -4.21
CA LEU A 145 -9.19 5.16 -5.02
C LEU A 145 -9.19 4.53 -6.41
N SER A 146 -9.55 3.25 -6.53
CA SER A 146 -9.59 2.55 -7.82
C SER A 146 -10.71 3.03 -8.75
N ARG A 147 -11.82 3.53 -8.22
CA ARG A 147 -12.93 4.12 -9.02
C ARG A 147 -12.60 5.49 -9.61
N ASN A 148 -11.62 6.17 -9.05
CA ASN A 148 -11.23 7.53 -9.43
C ASN A 148 -9.94 7.56 -10.29
N GLY A 149 -9.39 6.40 -10.65
CA GLY A 149 -8.24 6.28 -11.53
C GLY A 149 -8.59 5.69 -12.87
#